data_AF-A0A9E2FGF9-F1
#
_entry.id   AF-A0A9E2FGF9-F1
#
_cell.length_a   1.000
_cell.length_b   1.000
_cell.length_c   1.000
_cell.angle_alpha   90.00
_cell.angle_beta   90.00
_cell.angle_gamma   90.00
#
_symmetry.space_group_name_H-M   'P 1'
#
loop_
_entity.id
_entity.type
_entity.pdbx_description
1 polymer ?
#
loop_
_entity_poly.entity_id
_entity_poly.type
_entity_poly.pdbx_seq_one_letter_code
_entity_poly.pdbx_strand_id
1 'polypeptide(L)'
;IYHGTTKLIGIHSHEELRLSKKQQEEFQKDQVYELFPEYYLIKVNQFNDLAQDKLDEWIYFLKNEVIEDSFTAKGLKSAKKKLDVMKLPEKEQLSYKYYLESLHDRASFYESTYVQGEKKGRKEGMEKGMEKGMEKGMEKGIQEALKKMIASGISADEAKRILE
;
A
#
# COMPACT_ATOMS: atom_id res chain seq x y z
N ILE A 1 -20.54 23.37 -15.56
CA ILE A 1 -19.23 22.77 -15.94
C ILE A 1 -19.14 22.84 -17.45
N TYR A 2 -17.96 23.16 -18.00
CA TYR A 2 -17.74 23.21 -19.44
C TYR A 2 -16.84 22.04 -19.85
N HIS A 3 -17.28 21.28 -20.85
CA HIS A 3 -16.50 20.20 -21.46
C HIS A 3 -15.99 20.68 -22.81
N GLY A 4 -14.67 20.66 -22.98
CA GLY A 4 -13.97 21.06 -24.18
C GLY A 4 -13.31 19.86 -24.83
N THR A 5 -13.65 19.62 -26.09
CA THR A 5 -13.05 18.59 -26.94
C THR A 5 -12.34 19.23 -28.12
N THR A 6 -11.30 18.58 -28.64
CA THR A 6 -10.56 19.08 -29.79
C THR A 6 -11.34 18.82 -31.08
N LYS A 7 -11.61 19.87 -31.85
CA LYS A 7 -12.11 19.79 -33.22
C LYS A 7 -11.12 20.44 -34.18
N LEU A 8 -10.79 19.72 -35.25
CA LEU A 8 -9.87 20.20 -36.28
C LEU A 8 -10.67 20.44 -37.56
N ILE A 9 -10.68 21.68 -38.05
CA ILE A 9 -11.42 22.11 -39.24
C ILE A 9 -10.43 22.56 -40.31
N GLY A 10 -10.59 22.06 -41.53
CA GLY A 10 -9.75 22.44 -42.66
C GLY A 10 -9.94 23.91 -43.02
N ILE A 11 -8.84 24.66 -43.14
CA ILE A 11 -8.87 26.10 -43.45
C ILE A 11 -9.52 26.37 -44.82
N HIS A 12 -9.31 25.48 -45.79
CA HIS A 12 -9.79 25.65 -47.17
C HIS A 12 -11.03 24.82 -47.50
N SER A 13 -11.16 23.62 -46.93
CA SER A 13 -12.32 22.75 -47.16
C SER A 13 -13.49 23.05 -46.23
N HIS A 14 -13.24 23.68 -45.08
CA HIS A 14 -14.19 23.85 -43.97
C HIS A 14 -14.78 22.54 -43.43
N GLU A 15 -14.17 21.40 -43.78
CA GLU A 15 -14.58 20.09 -43.31
C GLU A 15 -13.89 19.75 -41.98
N GLU A 16 -14.62 19.07 -41.10
CA GLU A 16 -14.06 18.52 -39.86
C GLU A 16 -13.22 17.28 -40.18
N LEU A 17 -11.98 17.25 -39.65
CA LEU A 17 -11.10 16.11 -39.81
C LEU A 17 -11.72 14.87 -39.15
N ARG A 18 -11.76 13.77 -39.90
CA ARG A 18 -12.18 12.45 -39.42
C ARG A 18 -11.05 11.45 -39.58
N LEU A 19 -11.01 10.46 -38.69
CA LEU A 19 -10.07 9.36 -38.81
C LEU A 19 -10.45 8.48 -40.02
N SER A 20 -9.43 8.07 -40.78
CA SER A 20 -9.60 7.02 -41.78
C SER A 20 -9.80 5.65 -41.10
N LYS A 21 -10.40 4.67 -41.80
CA LYS A 21 -10.60 3.31 -41.26
C LYS A 21 -9.32 2.69 -40.72
N LYS A 22 -8.20 2.87 -41.45
CA LYS A 22 -6.87 2.40 -41.03
C LYS A 22 -6.42 3.05 -39.71
N GLN A 23 -6.63 4.36 -39.54
CA GLN A 23 -6.28 5.06 -38.31
C GLN A 23 -7.19 4.67 -37.14
N GLN A 24 -8.47 4.39 -37.40
CA GLN A 24 -9.38 3.91 -36.36
C GLN A 24 -8.94 2.54 -35.83
N GLU A 25 -8.52 1.64 -36.73
CA GLU A 25 -7.96 0.33 -36.36
C GLU A 25 -6.63 0.46 -35.59
N GLU A 26 -5.74 1.34 -36.05
CA GLU A 26 -4.41 1.53 -35.44
C GLU A 26 -4.49 2.15 -34.04
N PHE A 27 -5.31 3.19 -33.87
CA PHE A 27 -5.47 3.88 -32.58
C PHE A 27 -6.54 3.26 -31.69
N GLN A 28 -7.39 2.37 -32.22
CA GLN A 28 -8.57 1.83 -31.55
C GLN A 28 -9.53 2.94 -31.09
N LYS A 29 -9.69 3.98 -31.92
CA LYS A 29 -10.46 5.19 -31.64
C LYS A 29 -11.34 5.56 -32.82
N ASP A 30 -12.58 5.97 -32.55
CA ASP A 30 -13.53 6.28 -33.62
C ASP A 30 -13.46 7.75 -34.03
N GLN A 31 -13.26 8.65 -33.05
CA GLN A 31 -13.29 10.10 -33.25
C GLN A 31 -11.93 10.75 -33.02
N VAL A 32 -11.66 11.85 -33.74
CA VAL A 32 -10.38 12.58 -33.63
C VAL A 32 -10.15 13.14 -32.23
N TYR A 33 -11.21 13.63 -31.56
CA TYR A 33 -11.05 14.24 -30.23
C TYR A 33 -10.54 13.26 -29.18
N GLU A 34 -10.74 11.94 -29.35
CA GLU A 34 -10.26 10.92 -28.43
C GLU A 34 -8.74 10.73 -28.48
N LEU A 35 -8.08 11.23 -29.53
CA LEU A 35 -6.62 11.23 -29.66
C LEU A 35 -5.96 12.42 -28.96
N PHE A 36 -6.75 13.42 -28.54
CA PHE A 36 -6.27 14.66 -27.94
C PHE A 36 -6.78 14.81 -26.51
N PRO A 37 -6.14 15.67 -25.69
CA PRO A 37 -6.64 15.95 -24.35
C PRO A 37 -8.04 16.54 -24.37
N GLU A 38 -8.88 16.08 -23.43
CA GLU A 38 -10.15 16.72 -23.11
C GLU A 38 -9.98 17.67 -21.93
N TYR A 39 -10.69 18.80 -21.97
CA TYR A 39 -10.62 19.83 -20.94
C TYR A 39 -11.94 19.96 -20.22
N TYR A 40 -11.91 19.98 -18.89
CA TYR A 40 -13.06 20.33 -18.07
C TYR A 40 -12.79 21.65 -17.36
N LEU A 41 -13.57 22.67 -17.69
CA LEU A 41 -13.49 23.99 -17.06
C LEU A 41 -14.62 24.15 -16.05
N ILE A 42 -14.24 24.30 -14.78
CA ILE A 42 -15.17 24.45 -13.67
C ILE A 42 -15.17 25.91 -13.23
N LYS A 43 -16.28 26.62 -13.49
CA LYS A 43 -16.52 27.96 -12.96
C LYS A 43 -17.22 27.86 -11.61
N VAL A 44 -16.43 27.68 -10.56
CA VAL A 44 -16.91 27.42 -9.19
C VAL A 44 -17.87 28.51 -8.69
N ASN A 45 -17.62 29.79 -8.99
CA ASN A 45 -18.46 30.92 -8.55
C ASN A 45 -19.84 30.99 -9.23
N GLN A 46 -20.03 30.30 -10.36
CA GLN A 46 -21.31 30.28 -11.08
C GLN A 46 -22.16 29.06 -10.72
N PHE A 47 -21.68 28.23 -9.78
CA PHE A 47 -22.38 27.05 -9.32
C PHE A 47 -23.39 27.41 -8.21
N ASN A 48 -24.60 26.86 -8.28
CA ASN A 48 -25.57 26.99 -7.19
C ASN A 48 -25.14 26.10 -6.01
N ASP A 49 -25.55 26.44 -4.79
CA ASP A 49 -25.11 25.71 -3.59
C ASP A 49 -25.85 24.38 -3.37
N LEU A 50 -26.44 23.82 -4.43
CA LEU A 50 -27.17 22.56 -4.40
C LEU A 50 -26.30 21.45 -5.01
N ALA A 51 -25.65 20.66 -4.15
CA ALA A 51 -24.91 19.48 -4.59
C ALA A 51 -25.87 18.32 -4.90
N GLN A 52 -25.98 17.93 -6.17
CA GLN A 52 -26.86 16.82 -6.60
C GLN A 52 -26.09 15.53 -6.85
N ASP A 53 -24.84 15.65 -7.29
CA ASP A 53 -23.96 14.51 -7.54
C ASP A 53 -22.60 14.65 -6.82
N LYS A 54 -21.75 13.63 -6.98
CA LYS A 54 -20.43 13.58 -6.34
C LYS A 54 -19.45 14.65 -6.85
N LEU A 55 -19.61 15.10 -8.09
CA LEU A 55 -18.79 16.17 -8.65
C LEU A 55 -19.22 17.51 -8.04
N ASP A 56 -20.52 17.71 -7.89
CA ASP A 56 -21.08 18.89 -7.25
C ASP A 56 -20.67 18.99 -5.78
N GLU A 57 -20.60 17.88 -5.05
CA GLU A 57 -20.08 17.86 -3.68
C GLU A 57 -18.62 18.37 -3.62
N TRP A 58 -17.78 18.00 -4.60
CA TRP A 58 -16.41 18.53 -4.71
C TRP A 58 -16.40 20.02 -5.06
N ILE A 59 -17.27 20.46 -5.98
CA ILE A 59 -17.38 21.87 -6.38
C ILE A 59 -17.86 22.71 -5.20
N TYR A 60 -18.84 22.22 -4.44
CA TYR A 60 -19.35 22.86 -3.23
C TYR A 60 -18.22 23.07 -2.22
N PHE A 61 -17.43 22.03 -1.96
CA PHE A 61 -16.27 22.15 -1.09
C PHE A 61 -15.27 23.19 -1.58
N LEU A 62 -14.91 23.19 -2.87
CA LEU A 62 -13.96 24.15 -3.44
C LEU A 62 -14.48 25.59 -3.41
N LYS A 63 -15.81 25.78 -3.46
CA LYS A 63 -16.46 27.09 -3.39
C LYS A 63 -16.52 27.62 -1.96
N ASN A 64 -16.98 26.77 -1.04
CA ASN A 64 -17.43 27.19 0.29
C ASN A 64 -16.44 26.83 1.40
N GLU A 65 -15.39 26.06 1.10
CA GLU A 65 -14.45 25.50 2.07
C GLU A 65 -15.16 24.73 3.19
N VAL A 66 -16.26 24.05 2.86
CA VAL A 66 -17.09 23.27 3.78
C VAL A 66 -17.39 21.92 3.16
N ILE A 67 -17.30 20.85 3.97
CA ILE A 67 -17.65 19.49 3.57
C ILE A 67 -18.71 18.98 4.55
N GLU A 68 -19.93 18.82 4.06
CA GLU A 68 -21.03 18.28 4.86
C GLU A 68 -20.80 16.80 5.19
N ASP A 69 -21.35 16.34 6.32
CA ASP A 69 -21.28 14.92 6.72
C ASP A 69 -22.07 13.99 5.78
N SER A 70 -23.06 14.55 5.09
CA SER A 70 -23.88 13.88 4.08
C SER A 70 -23.11 13.53 2.81
N PHE A 71 -21.99 14.22 2.52
CA PHE A 71 -21.26 14.07 1.26
C PHE A 71 -20.63 12.68 1.12
N THR A 72 -20.81 12.08 -0.05
CA THR A 72 -20.46 10.68 -0.34
C THR A 72 -19.32 10.53 -1.36
N ALA A 73 -18.85 11.61 -1.97
CA ALA A 73 -17.81 11.59 -2.98
C ALA A 73 -16.52 11.02 -2.38
N LYS A 74 -15.90 10.13 -3.16
CA LYS A 74 -14.68 9.46 -2.76
C LYS A 74 -13.60 10.51 -2.49
N GLY A 75 -12.99 10.43 -1.31
CA GLY A 75 -11.92 11.34 -0.88
C GLY A 75 -12.38 12.54 -0.05
N LEU A 76 -13.64 12.97 -0.12
CA LEU A 76 -14.11 14.13 0.66
C LEU A 76 -14.04 13.89 2.17
N LYS A 77 -14.28 12.67 2.65
CA LYS A 77 -14.11 12.34 4.08
C LYS A 77 -12.67 12.52 4.55
N SER A 78 -11.69 12.20 3.71
CA SER A 78 -10.26 12.42 4.02
C SER A 78 -9.89 13.89 3.91
N ALA A 79 -10.43 14.60 2.92
CA ALA A 79 -10.27 16.04 2.78
C ALA A 79 -10.85 16.79 3.99
N LYS A 80 -12.01 16.38 4.49
CA LYS A 80 -12.65 16.93 5.70
C LYS A 80 -11.73 16.87 6.91
N LYS A 81 -11.18 15.69 7.21
CA LYS A 81 -10.22 15.54 8.33
C LYS A 81 -9.01 16.48 8.21
N LYS A 82 -8.49 16.67 6.99
CA LYS A 82 -7.37 17.61 6.76
C LYS A 82 -7.81 19.06 6.92
N LEU A 83 -8.97 19.41 6.37
CA LEU A 83 -9.54 20.73 6.47
C LEU A 83 -9.83 21.11 7.94
N ASP A 84 -10.38 20.18 8.72
CA ASP A 84 -10.63 20.38 10.15
C ASP A 84 -9.33 20.72 10.88
N VAL A 85 -8.24 20.01 10.59
CA VAL A 85 -6.91 20.32 11.15
C VAL A 85 -6.37 21.66 10.67
N MET A 86 -6.60 22.04 9.41
CA MET A 86 -6.18 23.33 8.86
C MET A 86 -6.99 24.50 9.44
N LYS A 87 -8.22 24.26 9.89
CA LYS A 87 -9.09 25.25 10.54
C LYS A 87 -8.78 25.43 12.03
N LEU A 88 -7.93 24.58 12.62
CA LEU A 88 -7.51 24.75 14.02
C LEU A 88 -6.68 26.03 14.19
N PRO A 89 -6.73 26.67 15.37
CA PRO A 89 -5.76 27.71 15.74
C PRO A 89 -4.32 27.18 15.62
N GLU A 90 -3.39 28.05 15.26
CA GLU A 90 -1.97 27.69 15.01
C GLU A 90 -1.37 26.86 16.16
N LYS A 91 -1.64 27.25 17.41
CA LYS A 91 -1.17 26.53 18.61
C LYS A 91 -1.72 25.11 18.70
N GLU A 92 -3.00 24.91 18.39
CA GLU A 92 -3.65 23.59 18.41
C GLU A 92 -3.17 22.74 17.24
N GLN A 93 -3.02 23.34 16.05
CA GLN A 93 -2.47 22.66 14.89
C GLN A 93 -1.03 22.16 15.15
N LEU A 94 -0.20 22.99 15.78
CA LEU A 94 1.16 22.61 16.18
C LEU A 94 1.14 21.50 17.24
N SER A 95 0.25 21.60 18.23
CA SER A 95 0.10 20.58 19.27
C SER A 95 -0.35 19.23 18.69
N TYR A 96 -1.27 19.26 17.72
CA TYR A 96 -1.71 18.09 16.98
C TYR A 96 -0.57 17.47 16.16
N LYS A 97 0.26 18.30 15.51
CA LYS A 97 1.46 17.83 14.79
C LYS A 97 2.43 17.10 15.74
N TYR A 98 2.75 17.69 16.88
CA TYR A 98 3.61 17.05 17.89
C TYR A 98 3.01 15.77 18.45
N TYR A 99 1.69 15.72 18.62
CA TYR A 99 1.00 14.49 19.02
C TYR A 99 1.20 13.39 17.98
N LEU A 100 1.01 13.68 16.69
CA LEU A 100 1.24 12.70 15.62
C LEU A 100 2.70 12.23 15.56
N GLU A 101 3.65 13.14 15.73
CA GLU A 101 5.08 12.81 15.81
C GLU A 101 5.37 11.87 16.98
N SER A 102 4.84 12.17 18.17
CA SER A 102 4.99 11.33 19.36
C SER A 102 4.43 9.92 19.18
N LEU A 103 3.31 9.77 18.46
CA LEU A 103 2.73 8.48 18.13
C LEU A 103 3.63 7.69 17.18
N HIS A 104 4.19 8.37 16.18
CA HIS A 104 5.12 7.76 15.24
C HIS A 104 6.39 7.30 15.97
N ASP A 105 6.99 8.14 16.81
CA ASP A 105 8.18 7.79 17.58
C ASP A 105 7.92 6.59 18.48
N ARG A 106 6.78 6.55 19.16
CA ARG A 106 6.39 5.41 19.99
C ARG A 106 6.21 4.14 19.17
N ALA A 107 5.60 4.22 18.00
CA ALA A 107 5.43 3.07 17.11
C ALA A 107 6.79 2.56 16.61
N SER A 108 7.68 3.46 16.19
CA SER A 108 9.04 3.15 15.75
C SER A 108 9.90 2.56 16.87
N PHE A 109 9.76 3.07 18.09
CA PHE A 109 10.41 2.52 19.28
C PHE A 109 9.91 1.10 19.57
N TYR A 110 8.60 0.88 19.56
CA TYR A 110 8.02 -0.45 19.77
C TYR A 110 8.47 -1.46 18.72
N GLU A 111 8.45 -1.07 17.44
CA GLU A 111 8.91 -1.92 16.34
C GLU A 111 10.40 -2.29 16.51
N SER A 112 11.26 -1.29 16.72
CA SER A 112 12.72 -1.50 16.82
C SER A 112 13.15 -2.27 18.07
N THR A 113 12.39 -2.18 19.17
CA THR A 113 12.72 -2.87 20.42
C THR A 113 12.02 -4.20 20.55
N TYR A 114 10.69 -4.20 20.61
CA TYR A 114 9.90 -5.39 20.92
C TYR A 114 9.81 -6.32 19.72
N VAL A 115 9.37 -5.82 18.56
CA VAL A 115 9.12 -6.66 17.38
C VAL A 115 10.42 -7.25 16.84
N GLN A 116 11.46 -6.43 16.68
CA GLN A 116 12.78 -6.94 16.27
C GLN A 116 13.40 -7.85 17.33
N GLY A 117 13.22 -7.56 18.62
CA GLY A 117 13.68 -8.40 19.72
C GLY A 117 13.02 -9.78 19.73
N GLU A 118 11.70 -9.83 19.57
CA GLU A 118 10.93 -11.08 19.46
C GLU A 118 11.38 -11.88 18.23
N LYS A 119 11.49 -11.23 17.07
CA LYS A 119 11.92 -11.86 15.81
C LYS A 119 13.32 -12.46 15.95
N LYS A 120 14.26 -11.73 16.55
CA LYS A 120 15.62 -12.20 16.83
C LYS A 120 15.60 -13.36 17.82
N GLY A 121 14.89 -13.24 18.94
CA GLY A 121 14.77 -14.29 19.95
C GLY A 121 14.16 -15.59 19.40
N ARG A 122 13.13 -15.48 18.56
CA ARG A 122 12.53 -16.64 17.88
C ARG A 122 13.52 -17.32 16.93
N LYS A 123 14.28 -16.53 16.17
CA LYS A 123 15.31 -17.05 15.25
C LYS A 123 16.41 -17.78 16.03
N GLU A 124 16.99 -17.13 17.03
CA GLU A 124 18.05 -17.73 17.87
C GLU A 124 17.55 -18.96 18.64
N GLY A 125 16.30 -18.93 19.12
CA GLY A 125 15.68 -20.07 19.80
C GLY A 125 15.50 -21.27 18.87
N MET A 126 15.12 -21.03 17.62
CA MET A 126 15.00 -22.09 16.61
C MET A 126 16.37 -22.67 16.24
N GLU A 127 17.37 -21.82 16.02
CA GLU A 127 18.75 -22.25 15.73
C GLU A 127 19.33 -23.10 16.88
N LYS A 128 19.28 -22.60 18.12
CA LYS A 128 19.75 -23.34 19.31
C LYS A 128 18.97 -24.63 19.55
N GLY A 129 17.67 -24.61 19.27
CA GLY A 129 16.80 -25.79 19.38
C GLY A 129 17.18 -26.87 18.36
N MET A 130 17.48 -26.48 17.13
CA MET A 130 17.90 -27.39 16.07
C MET A 130 19.28 -27.99 16.35
N GLU A 131 20.25 -27.17 16.78
CA GLU A 131 21.59 -27.62 17.15
C GLU A 131 21.56 -28.64 18.30
N LYS A 132 20.90 -28.30 19.41
CA LYS A 132 20.74 -29.23 20.56
C LYS A 132 19.94 -30.48 20.20
N GLY A 133 18.96 -30.35 19.31
CA GLY A 133 18.17 -31.48 18.81
C GLY A 133 19.03 -32.44 18.00
N MET A 134 19.89 -31.91 17.15
CA MET A 134 20.80 -32.68 16.30
C MET A 134 21.87 -33.38 17.14
N GLU A 135 22.49 -32.69 18.09
CA GLU A 135 23.48 -33.26 19.02
C GLU A 135 22.89 -34.42 19.83
N LYS A 136 21.75 -34.21 20.49
CA LYS A 136 21.05 -35.27 21.25
C LYS A 136 20.58 -36.41 20.36
N GLY A 137 20.17 -36.12 19.13
CA GLY A 137 19.78 -37.12 18.15
C GLY A 137 20.96 -38.01 17.76
N MET A 138 22.13 -37.40 17.53
CA MET A 138 23.36 -38.10 17.19
C MET A 138 23.85 -38.97 18.35
N GLU A 139 23.88 -38.44 19.58
CA GLU A 139 24.23 -39.22 20.78
C GLU A 139 23.30 -40.43 20.97
N LYS A 140 21.98 -40.25 20.84
CA LYS A 140 21.02 -41.35 20.93
C LYS A 140 21.22 -42.37 19.80
N GLY A 141 21.47 -41.90 18.58
CA GLY A 141 21.76 -42.76 17.43
C GLY A 141 23.01 -43.61 17.65
N ILE A 142 24.09 -43.01 18.16
CA ILE A 142 25.32 -43.72 18.53
C ILE A 142 25.02 -44.77 19.61
N GLN A 143 24.29 -44.40 20.68
CA GLN A 143 23.93 -45.35 21.74
C GLN A 143 23.08 -46.52 21.23
N GLU A 144 22.10 -46.26 20.36
CA GLU A 144 21.29 -47.32 19.75
C GLU A 144 22.10 -48.21 18.82
N ALA A 145 23.01 -47.64 18.03
CA ALA A 145 23.91 -48.40 17.17
C ALA A 145 24.84 -49.30 17.99
N LEU A 146 25.41 -48.77 19.09
CA LEU A 146 26.27 -49.51 20.02
C LEU A 146 25.51 -50.69 20.66
N LYS A 147 24.27 -50.47 21.11
CA LYS A 147 23.40 -51.54 21.62
C LYS A 147 23.13 -52.64 20.58
N LYS A 148 22.87 -52.27 19.32
CA LYS A 148 22.64 -53.23 18.23
C LYS A 148 23.90 -54.02 17.88
N MET A 149 25.07 -53.39 17.86
CA MET A 149 26.36 -54.05 17.63
C MET A 149 26.68 -55.06 18.72
N ILE A 150 26.50 -54.68 20.00
CA ILE A 150 26.69 -55.59 21.13
C ILE A 150 25.72 -56.78 21.06
N ALA A 151 24.43 -56.53 20.75
CA ALA A 151 23.45 -57.59 20.58
C ALA A 151 23.76 -58.55 19.42
N SER A 152 24.53 -58.10 18.42
CA SER A 152 24.97 -58.90 17.28
C SER A 152 26.27 -59.68 17.54
N GLY A 153 26.82 -59.61 18.77
CA GLY A 153 28.00 -60.37 19.19
C GLY A 153 29.33 -59.62 19.11
N ILE A 154 29.33 -58.32 18.79
CA ILE A 154 30.54 -57.49 18.78
C ILE A 154 30.85 -57.06 20.23
N SER A 155 32.12 -57.14 20.63
CA SER A 155 32.52 -56.71 21.99
C SER A 155 32.33 -55.20 22.18
N ALA A 156 32.04 -54.77 23.42
CA ALA A 156 31.71 -53.37 23.70
C ALA A 156 32.85 -52.40 23.34
N ASP A 157 34.12 -52.80 23.57
CA ASP A 157 35.29 -51.98 23.23
C ASP A 157 35.48 -51.84 21.72
N GLU A 158 35.17 -52.88 20.96
CA GLU A 158 35.29 -52.91 19.51
C GLU A 158 34.16 -52.13 18.83
N ALA A 159 32.93 -52.24 19.34
CA ALA A 159 31.80 -51.42 18.89
C ALA A 159 32.03 -49.92 19.13
N LYS A 160 32.68 -49.56 20.25
CA LYS A 160 33.00 -48.17 20.59
C LYS A 160 34.07 -47.59 19.66
N ARG A 161 35.10 -48.36 19.31
CA ARG A 161 36.13 -47.97 18.32
C ARG A 161 35.59 -47.77 16.91
N ILE A 162 34.50 -48.45 16.52
CA ILE A 162 33.91 -48.32 15.18
C ILE A 162 33.08 -47.02 15.06
N LEU A 163 32.58 -46.49 16.17
CA LEU A 163 31.67 -45.34 16.22
C LEU A 163 32.35 -44.02 16.67
N GLU A 164 33.61 -44.09 17.12
CA GLU A 164 34.52 -42.95 17.33
C GLU A 164 35.13 -42.47 16.01
#